data_AF-A0AA42YBK7-F1
#
_entry.id   AF-A0AA42YBK7-F1
#
_cell.length_a   1.000
_cell.length_b   1.000
_cell.length_c   1.000
_cell.angle_alpha   90.00
_cell.angle_beta   90.00
_cell.angle_gamma   90.00
#
_symmetry.space_group_name_H-M   'P 1'
#
loop_
_entity.id
_entity.type
_entity.pdbx_description
1 polymer ?
#
loop_
_entity_poly.entity_id
_entity_poly.type
_entity_poly.pdbx_seq_one_letter_code
_entity_poly.pdbx_strand_id
1 'polypeptide(L)'
;MSAGHENSAPPAGLMRRVVSLAYEALVLCAVLALGATPFITLTQGMEHVVARPLLQLYLAALAGAYFVCQWRGGGQTLPMKTWRLRLVHRNGSVLTLRQAVQRYCLALAGLLAFGAGFAWALVDRD
;
A
#
# COMPACT_ATOMS: atom_id res chain seq x y z
N MET A 1 6.01 35.68 -26.37
CA MET A 1 5.54 34.29 -26.56
C MET A 1 5.98 33.51 -25.33
N SER A 2 5.05 33.18 -24.43
CA SER A 2 5.32 32.66 -23.08
C SER A 2 5.61 31.16 -23.14
N ALA A 3 6.86 30.75 -22.95
CA ALA A 3 7.21 29.35 -22.74
C ALA A 3 7.02 29.02 -21.24
N GLY A 4 6.12 28.07 -20.98
CA GLY A 4 5.70 27.66 -19.65
C GLY A 4 6.87 27.17 -18.81
N HIS A 5 7.03 27.77 -17.64
CA HIS A 5 7.92 27.24 -16.61
C HIS A 5 7.28 25.95 -16.10
N GLU A 6 7.85 24.82 -16.49
CA GLU A 6 7.49 23.50 -15.97
C GLU A 6 7.69 23.53 -14.45
N ASN A 7 6.60 23.71 -13.72
CA ASN A 7 6.52 23.62 -12.26
C ASN A 7 6.78 22.17 -11.82
N SER A 8 8.03 21.73 -11.98
CA SER A 8 8.52 20.47 -11.43
C SER A 8 8.82 20.70 -9.96
N ALA A 9 7.84 20.42 -9.10
CA ALA A 9 8.05 20.46 -7.65
C ALA A 9 9.28 19.61 -7.28
N PRO A 10 10.19 20.10 -6.41
CA PRO A 10 11.42 19.39 -6.10
C PRO A 10 11.10 18.00 -5.54
N PRO A 11 11.85 16.96 -5.93
CA PRO A 11 11.62 15.60 -5.46
C PRO A 11 11.70 15.57 -3.93
N ALA A 12 10.64 15.09 -3.30
CA ALA A 12 10.56 15.04 -1.84
C ALA A 12 11.76 14.26 -1.26
N GLY A 13 12.43 14.84 -0.27
CA GLY A 13 13.60 14.24 0.39
C GLY A 13 13.29 12.88 1.00
N LEU A 14 14.31 12.00 1.02
CA LEU A 14 14.19 10.59 1.42
C LEU A 14 13.52 10.41 2.80
N MET A 15 13.90 11.22 3.79
CA MET A 15 13.33 11.16 5.15
C MET A 15 11.82 11.39 5.20
N ARG A 16 11.30 12.33 4.40
CA ARG A 16 9.85 12.59 4.34
C ARG A 16 9.11 11.39 3.76
N ARG A 17 9.73 10.68 2.82
CA ARG A 17 9.16 9.45 2.25
C ARG A 17 9.14 8.33 3.29
N VAL A 18 10.25 8.12 4.00
CA VAL A 18 10.36 7.07 5.04
C VAL A 18 9.37 7.31 6.17
N VAL A 19 9.28 8.52 6.71
CA VAL A 19 8.31 8.84 7.77
C VAL A 19 6.88 8.70 7.29
N SER A 20 6.59 9.13 6.05
CA SER A 20 5.25 8.96 5.49
C SER A 20 4.91 7.48 5.26
N LEU A 21 5.87 6.63 4.89
CA LEU A 21 5.70 5.18 4.78
C LEU A 21 5.49 4.52 6.15
N ALA A 22 6.24 4.92 7.17
CA ALA A 22 6.07 4.41 8.53
C ALA A 22 4.69 4.77 9.08
N TYR A 23 4.23 6.01 8.85
CA TYR A 23 2.88 6.43 9.21
C TYR A 23 1.83 5.62 8.43
N GLU A 24 2.01 5.44 7.12
CA GLU A 24 1.12 4.61 6.31
C GLU A 24 1.03 3.18 6.82
N ALA A 25 2.14 2.58 7.25
CA ALA A 25 2.14 1.25 7.84
C ALA A 25 1.31 1.19 9.13
N LEU A 26 1.38 2.20 10.00
CA LEU A 26 0.55 2.26 11.21
C LEU A 26 -0.94 2.35 10.88
N VAL A 27 -1.31 3.21 9.92
CA VAL A 27 -2.71 3.35 9.48
C VAL A 27 -3.20 2.07 8.84
N LEU A 28 -2.39 1.44 7.98
CA LEU A 28 -2.73 0.19 7.34
C LEU A 28 -2.90 -0.93 8.37
N CYS A 29 -2.00 -1.04 9.35
CA CYS A 29 -2.14 -1.99 10.45
C CYS A 29 -3.46 -1.80 11.21
N ALA A 30 -3.86 -0.56 11.49
CA ALA A 30 -5.14 -0.27 12.14
C ALA A 30 -6.33 -0.70 11.27
N VAL A 31 -6.32 -0.39 9.97
CA VAL A 31 -7.37 -0.81 9.04
C VAL A 31 -7.46 -2.33 8.94
N LEU A 32 -6.32 -3.01 8.84
CA LEU A 32 -6.27 -4.47 8.76
C LEU A 32 -6.72 -5.13 10.05
N ALA A 33 -6.32 -4.62 11.22
CA ALA A 33 -6.76 -5.14 12.51
C ALA A 33 -8.28 -4.99 12.67
N LEU A 34 -8.83 -3.80 12.38
CA LEU A 34 -10.27 -3.55 12.43
C LEU A 34 -11.05 -4.40 11.42
N GLY A 35 -10.49 -4.61 10.23
CA GLY A 35 -11.11 -5.46 9.20
C GLY A 35 -11.02 -6.95 9.53
N ALA A 36 -9.96 -7.39 10.21
CA ALA A 36 -9.77 -8.78 10.64
C ALA A 36 -10.78 -9.19 11.71
N THR A 37 -11.10 -8.31 12.67
CA THR A 37 -12.03 -8.59 13.77
C THR A 37 -13.36 -9.20 13.30
N PRO A 38 -14.17 -8.55 12.43
CA PRO A 38 -15.43 -9.12 11.97
C PRO A 38 -15.22 -10.43 11.20
N PHE A 39 -14.16 -10.53 10.38
CA PHE A 39 -13.86 -11.75 9.63
C PHE A 39 -13.59 -12.94 10.56
N ILE A 40 -12.74 -12.75 11.57
CA ILE A 40 -12.41 -13.78 12.55
C ILE A 40 -13.66 -14.19 13.31
N THR A 41 -14.51 -13.25 13.73
CA THR A 41 -15.76 -13.58 14.42
C THR A 41 -16.75 -14.36 13.55
N LEU A 42 -16.81 -14.08 12.24
CA LEU A 42 -17.70 -14.78 11.32
C LEU A 42 -17.19 -16.17 10.92
N THR A 43 -15.88 -16.42 11.06
CA THR A 43 -15.23 -17.66 10.60
C THR A 43 -14.81 -18.58 11.75
N GLN A 44 -15.26 -18.33 12.98
CA GLN A 44 -14.89 -19.14 14.17
C GLN A 44 -15.22 -20.63 14.06
N GLY A 45 -16.20 -21.01 13.24
CA GLY A 45 -16.58 -22.41 12.99
C GLY A 45 -15.92 -23.07 11.78
N MET A 46 -15.07 -22.35 11.05
CA MET A 46 -14.38 -22.88 9.86
C MET A 46 -13.09 -23.60 10.26
N GLU A 47 -12.72 -24.65 9.52
CA GLU A 47 -11.41 -25.27 9.70
C GLU A 47 -10.28 -24.28 9.43
N HIS A 48 -9.25 -24.31 10.29
CA HIS A 48 -8.11 -23.40 10.18
C HIS A 48 -7.37 -23.49 8.83
N VAL A 49 -7.38 -24.67 8.19
CA VAL A 49 -6.78 -24.87 6.86
C VAL A 49 -7.46 -24.03 5.78
N VAL A 50 -8.76 -23.74 5.94
CA VAL A 50 -9.55 -22.91 5.03
C VAL A 50 -9.60 -21.45 5.51
N ALA A 51 -9.80 -21.23 6.80
CA ALA A 51 -9.98 -19.89 7.37
C ALA A 51 -8.73 -19.00 7.22
N ARG A 52 -7.52 -19.57 7.39
CA ARG A 52 -6.25 -18.81 7.30
C ARG A 52 -5.98 -18.25 5.90
N PRO A 53 -5.97 -19.04 4.81
CA PRO A 53 -5.76 -18.49 3.47
C PRO A 53 -6.89 -17.54 3.07
N LEU A 54 -8.13 -17.79 3.49
CA LEU A 54 -9.25 -16.88 3.22
C LEU A 54 -9.07 -15.53 3.93
N LEU A 55 -8.62 -15.53 5.18
CA LEU A 55 -8.27 -14.31 5.91
C LEU A 55 -7.12 -13.56 5.21
N GLN A 56 -6.08 -14.26 4.76
CA GLN A 56 -4.96 -13.63 4.03
C GLN A 56 -5.43 -12.97 2.72
N LEU A 57 -6.27 -13.66 1.94
CA LEU A 57 -6.85 -13.11 0.72
C LEU A 57 -7.75 -11.90 1.01
N TYR A 58 -8.58 -11.99 2.06
CA TYR A 58 -9.44 -10.91 2.49
C TYR A 58 -8.64 -9.68 2.94
N LEU A 59 -7.61 -9.85 3.76
CA LEU A 59 -6.75 -8.75 4.22
C LEU A 59 -5.95 -8.13 3.07
N ALA A 60 -5.45 -8.96 2.14
CA ALA A 60 -4.81 -8.46 0.93
C ALA A 60 -5.79 -7.64 0.08
N ALA A 61 -7.02 -8.13 -0.14
CA ALA A 61 -8.05 -7.39 -0.85
C ALA A 61 -8.41 -6.08 -0.14
N LEU A 62 -8.52 -6.09 1.20
CA LEU A 62 -8.81 -4.91 2.01
C LEU A 62 -7.71 -3.86 1.92
N ALA A 63 -6.43 -4.27 1.99
CA ALA A 63 -5.29 -3.39 1.77
C ALA A 63 -5.29 -2.81 0.35
N GLY A 64 -5.55 -3.65 -0.66
CA GLY A 64 -5.65 -3.23 -2.04
C GLY A 64 -6.76 -2.19 -2.25
N ALA A 65 -7.95 -2.44 -1.70
CA ALA A 65 -9.07 -1.52 -1.73
C ALA A 65 -8.72 -0.19 -1.06
N TYR A 66 -8.09 -0.22 0.12
CA TYR A 66 -7.64 0.97 0.82
C TYR A 66 -6.71 1.83 -0.05
N PHE A 67 -5.65 1.24 -0.61
CA PHE A 67 -4.69 1.97 -1.45
C PHE A 67 -5.32 2.48 -2.75
N VAL A 68 -6.10 1.63 -3.44
CA VAL A 68 -6.76 2.01 -4.69
C VAL A 68 -7.76 3.14 -4.48
N CYS A 69 -8.57 3.10 -3.43
CA CYS A 69 -9.50 4.18 -3.08
C CYS A 69 -8.76 5.49 -2.80
N GLN A 70 -7.70 5.45 -1.98
CA GLN A 70 -6.90 6.65 -1.67
C GLN A 70 -6.19 7.22 -2.90
N TRP A 71 -5.68 6.38 -3.80
CA TRP A 71 -5.03 6.84 -5.03
C TRP A 71 -6.03 7.41 -6.04
N ARG A 72 -7.25 6.87 -6.11
CA ARG A 72 -8.31 7.39 -6.98
C ARG A 72 -8.95 8.68 -6.47
N GLY A 73 -9.12 8.83 -5.15
CA GLY A 73 -9.75 9.99 -4.53
C GLY A 73 -8.94 11.28 -4.61
N GLY A 74 -7.63 11.21 -4.90
CA GLY A 74 -6.79 12.41 -5.04
C GLY A 74 -5.29 12.17 -5.15
N GLY A 75 -4.85 10.93 -5.41
CA GLY A 75 -3.42 10.58 -5.48
C GLY A 75 -2.65 10.82 -4.18
N GLN A 76 -3.36 10.90 -3.04
CA GLN A 76 -2.78 11.22 -1.75
C GLN A 76 -3.46 10.40 -0.66
N THR A 77 -2.69 9.54 -0.01
CA THR A 77 -3.12 8.89 1.22
C THR A 77 -3.13 9.91 2.38
N LEU A 78 -3.78 9.56 3.49
CA LEU A 78 -3.83 10.40 4.69
C LEU A 78 -2.43 10.87 5.14
N PRO A 79 -1.42 9.97 5.22
CA PRO A 79 -0.06 10.34 5.60
C PRO A 79 0.60 11.26 4.58
N MET A 80 0.36 11.02 3.28
CA MET A 80 0.86 11.90 2.23
C MET A 80 0.31 13.32 2.36
N LYS A 81 -0.97 13.49 2.74
CA LYS A 81 -1.55 14.80 3.01
C LYS A 81 -0.85 15.50 4.18
N THR A 82 -0.57 14.77 5.27
CA THR A 82 0.14 15.30 6.45
C THR A 82 1.50 15.89 6.08
N TRP A 83 2.27 15.21 5.22
CA TRP A 83 3.62 15.63 4.82
C TRP A 83 3.67 16.42 3.50
N ARG A 84 2.50 16.86 3.00
CA ARG A 84 2.33 17.56 1.71
C ARG A 84 2.98 16.82 0.52
N LEU A 85 3.01 15.49 0.58
CA LEU A 85 3.44 14.63 -0.51
C LEU A 85 2.26 14.45 -1.46
N ARG A 86 2.52 14.53 -2.77
CA ARG A 86 1.54 14.21 -3.80
C ARG A 86 2.12 13.19 -4.73
N LEU A 87 1.35 12.16 -5.03
CA LEU A 87 1.68 11.23 -6.09
C LEU A 87 1.28 11.89 -7.41
N VAL A 88 2.26 12.43 -8.12
CA VAL A 88 2.04 13.11 -9.40
C VAL A 88 2.36 12.12 -10.51
N HIS A 89 1.43 11.95 -11.46
CA HIS A 89 1.74 11.20 -12.68
C HIS A 89 2.69 11.99 -13.56
N ARG A 90 3.47 11.33 -14.42
CA ARG A 90 4.44 12.00 -15.31
C ARG A 90 3.78 13.07 -16.21
N ASN A 91 2.47 12.93 -16.45
CA ASN A 91 1.64 13.85 -17.24
C ASN A 91 0.69 14.72 -16.38
N GLY A 92 0.86 14.77 -15.06
CA GLY A 92 0.02 15.58 -14.15
C GLY A 92 -1.40 15.05 -13.89
N SER A 93 -1.82 13.96 -14.53
CA SER A 93 -3.15 13.36 -14.38
C SER A 93 -3.30 12.52 -13.10
N VAL A 94 -4.55 12.32 -12.66
CA VAL A 94 -4.88 11.34 -11.60
C VAL A 94 -4.57 9.91 -12.04
N LEU A 95 -4.26 9.03 -11.08
CA LEU A 95 -3.99 7.62 -11.37
C LEU A 95 -5.26 6.92 -11.87
N THR A 96 -5.14 6.21 -13.00
CA THR A 96 -6.22 5.34 -13.48
C THR A 96 -6.38 4.10 -12.59
N LEU A 97 -7.59 3.53 -12.54
CA LEU A 97 -7.86 2.31 -11.75
C LEU A 97 -6.89 1.17 -12.12
N ARG A 98 -6.61 1.00 -13.42
CA ARG A 98 -5.68 -0.03 -13.92
C ARG A 98 -4.26 0.17 -13.40
N GLN A 99 -3.76 1.41 -13.43
CA GLN A 99 -2.42 1.73 -12.90
C GLN A 99 -2.34 1.55 -11.38
N ALA A 100 -3.39 1.92 -10.66
CA ALA A 100 -3.48 1.73 -9.21
C ALA A 100 -3.41 0.24 -8.84
N VAL A 101 -4.19 -0.60 -9.52
CA VAL A 101 -4.19 -2.05 -9.30
C VAL A 101 -2.84 -2.66 -9.68
N GLN A 102 -2.27 -2.32 -10.84
CA GLN A 102 -0.94 -2.81 -11.24
C GLN A 102 0.13 -2.43 -10.23
N ARG A 103 0.13 -1.19 -9.74
CA ARG A 103 1.05 -0.73 -8.70
C ARG A 103 0.90 -1.52 -7.41
N TYR A 104 -0.34 -1.82 -7.01
CA TYR A 104 -0.62 -2.64 -5.84
C TYR A 104 -0.11 -4.08 -6.02
N CYS A 105 -0.39 -4.71 -7.17
CA CYS A 105 0.09 -6.06 -7.48
C CYS A 105 1.63 -6.14 -7.49
N LEU A 106 2.30 -5.13 -8.08
CA LEU A 106 3.76 -5.04 -8.09
C LEU A 106 4.33 -4.84 -6.67
N ALA A 107 3.69 -4.00 -5.86
CA ALA A 107 4.09 -3.80 -4.47
C ALA A 107 3.91 -5.08 -3.63
N LEU A 108 2.81 -5.81 -3.84
CA LEU A 108 2.56 -7.07 -3.17
C LEU A 108 3.56 -8.15 -3.62
N ALA A 109 3.82 -8.27 -4.92
CA ALA A 109 4.83 -9.19 -5.45
C ALA A 109 6.23 -8.86 -4.91
N GLY A 110 6.61 -7.58 -4.87
CA GLY A 110 7.87 -7.13 -4.28
C GLY A 110 7.97 -7.43 -2.80
N LEU A 111 6.88 -7.25 -2.04
CA LEU A 111 6.84 -7.58 -0.62
C LEU A 111 6.96 -9.09 -0.38
N LEU A 112 6.29 -9.91 -1.18
CA LEU A 112 6.39 -11.37 -1.12
C LEU A 112 7.79 -11.86 -1.50
N ALA A 113 8.39 -11.30 -2.55
CA ALA A 113 9.75 -11.62 -2.98
C ALA A 113 10.80 -11.20 -1.95
N PHE A 114 10.66 -9.99 -1.38
CA PHE A 114 11.55 -9.50 -0.33
C PHE A 114 11.37 -10.30 0.97
N GLY A 115 10.13 -10.60 1.36
CA GLY A 115 9.84 -11.43 2.52
C GLY A 115 10.37 -12.85 2.36
N ALA A 116 10.22 -13.45 1.17
CA ALA A 116 10.80 -14.75 0.84
C ALA A 116 12.34 -14.70 0.87
N GLY A 117 12.96 -13.68 0.28
CA GLY A 117 14.41 -13.50 0.30
C GLY A 117 14.97 -13.29 1.71
N PHE A 118 14.27 -12.52 2.56
CA PHE A 118 14.64 -12.31 3.96
C PHE A 118 14.45 -13.58 4.80
N ALA A 119 13.36 -14.32 4.58
CA ALA A 119 13.15 -15.62 5.22
C ALA A 119 14.23 -16.63 4.80
N TRP A 120 14.62 -16.62 3.51
CA TRP A 120 15.69 -17.47 3.01
C TRP A 120 17.04 -17.08 3.62
N ALA A 121 17.37 -15.79 3.69
CA ALA A 121 18.60 -15.29 4.33
C ALA A 121 18.67 -15.53 5.85
N LEU A 122 17.54 -15.77 6.52
CA LEU A 122 17.51 -16.17 7.94
C LEU A 122 17.65 -17.68 8.14
N VAL A 123 17.22 -18.47 7.15
CA VAL A 123 17.33 -19.94 7.13
C VAL A 123 18.70 -20.38 6.65
N ASP A 124 19.25 -19.68 5.67
CA ASP A 124 20.60 -19.85 5.12
C ASP A 124 21.62 -19.11 6.00
N ARG A 125 21.71 -19.59 7.25
CA ARG A 125 22.71 -19.12 8.24
C ARG A 125 23.95 -20.01 8.30
N ASP A 126 24.07 -20.95 7.37
CA ASP A 126 25.23 -21.82 7.17
C ASP A 126 26.04 -21.39 5.93
#